data_AF-A0A661VY69-F1
#
_entry.id   AF-A0A661VY69-F1
#
_cell.length_a   1.000
_cell.length_b   1.000
_cell.length_c   1.000
_cell.angle_alpha   90.00
_cell.angle_beta   90.00
_cell.angle_gamma   90.00
#
_symmetry.space_group_name_H-M   'P 1'
#
loop_
_entity.id
_entity.type
_entity.pdbx_description
1 polymer ?
#
loop_
_entity_poly.entity_id
_entity_poly.type
_entity_poly.pdbx_seq_one_letter_code
_entity_poly.pdbx_strand_id
1 'polypeptide(L)'
;ILWDDSMKSTQVEEEIARVRRVKARHEQVLLQKANVVGVGIGLLEQTEQVILIVNVTHKVKLQSLAPEDRIPRELEGVPVKVKAIGRPQAQL
;
A
#
# COMPACT_ATOMS: atom_id res chain seq x y z
N ILE A 1 -33.84 3.49 6.14
CA ILE A 1 -32.59 4.23 5.83
C ILE A 1 -31.34 3.52 6.39
N LEU A 2 -31.46 2.62 7.39
CA LEU A 2 -30.34 1.84 7.98
C LEU A 2 -29.64 0.80 7.06
N TRP A 3 -30.04 0.66 5.81
CA TRP A 3 -29.58 -0.43 4.93
C TRP A 3 -28.38 -0.01 4.06
N ASP A 4 -28.27 1.29 3.74
CA ASP A 4 -27.19 1.83 2.91
C ASP A 4 -25.83 1.78 3.63
N ASP A 5 -25.79 2.16 4.91
CA ASP A 5 -24.56 2.15 5.71
C ASP A 5 -24.01 0.75 5.96
N SER A 6 -24.89 -0.23 6.20
CA SER A 6 -24.49 -1.63 6.41
C SER A 6 -23.95 -2.30 5.15
N MET A 7 -24.46 -1.93 3.97
CA MET A 7 -23.97 -2.46 2.70
C MET A 7 -22.61 -1.86 2.35
N LYS A 8 -22.45 -0.55 2.57
CA LYS A 8 -21.17 0.15 2.38
C LYS A 8 -20.08 -0.41 3.30
N SER A 9 -20.37 -0.66 4.57
CA SER A 9 -19.39 -1.23 5.51
C SER A 9 -18.93 -2.62 5.07
N THR A 10 -19.86 -3.49 4.66
CA THR A 10 -19.56 -4.85 4.19
C THR A 10 -18.66 -4.83 2.95
N GLN A 11 -18.96 -3.97 1.99
CA GLN A 11 -18.15 -3.84 0.77
C GLN A 11 -16.72 -3.35 1.06
N VAL A 12 -16.56 -2.41 2.00
CA VAL A 12 -15.23 -1.92 2.42
C VAL A 12 -14.44 -3.02 3.12
N GLU A 13 -15.07 -3.82 3.98
CA GLU A 13 -14.43 -4.95 4.66
C GLU A 13 -13.95 -6.02 3.67
N GLU A 14 -14.75 -6.33 2.65
CA GLU A 14 -14.40 -7.26 1.57
C GLU A 14 -13.19 -6.73 0.78
N GLU A 15 -13.15 -5.44 0.47
CA GLU A 15 -12.01 -4.81 -0.20
C GLU A 15 -10.76 -4.80 0.68
N ILE A 16 -10.87 -4.52 1.98
CA ILE A 16 -9.75 -4.65 2.93
C ILE A 16 -9.23 -6.09 2.95
N ALA A 17 -10.11 -7.09 2.97
CA ALA A 17 -9.73 -8.49 2.94
C ALA A 17 -9.01 -8.84 1.62
N ARG A 18 -9.49 -8.33 0.49
CA ARG A 18 -8.86 -8.48 -0.84
C ARG A 18 -7.47 -7.88 -0.86
N VAL A 19 -7.33 -6.61 -0.45
CA VAL A 19 -6.05 -5.91 -0.40
C VAL A 19 -5.08 -6.57 0.59
N ARG A 20 -5.56 -7.11 1.70
CA ARG A 20 -4.75 -7.88 2.67
C ARG A 20 -4.15 -9.14 2.04
N ARG A 21 -4.90 -9.86 1.20
CA ARG A 21 -4.38 -11.03 0.47
C ARG A 21 -3.30 -10.63 -0.54
N VAL A 22 -3.51 -9.55 -1.28
CA VAL A 22 -2.49 -9.02 -2.21
C VAL A 22 -1.24 -8.59 -1.44
N LYS A 23 -1.39 -7.86 -0.32
CA LYS A 23 -0.26 -7.50 0.56
C LYS A 23 0.55 -8.74 0.94
N ALA A 24 -0.10 -9.77 1.47
CA ALA A 24 0.58 -10.98 1.94
C ALA A 24 1.40 -11.68 0.84
N ARG A 25 0.93 -11.67 -0.42
CA ARG A 25 1.67 -12.27 -1.55
C ARG A 25 2.91 -11.49 -1.97
N HIS A 26 2.85 -10.16 -1.90
CA HIS A 26 3.90 -9.28 -2.47
C HIS A 26 4.81 -8.63 -1.44
N GLU A 27 4.43 -8.65 -0.17
CA GLU A 27 5.12 -7.91 0.90
C GLU A 27 6.61 -8.24 0.97
N GLN A 28 6.98 -9.51 0.96
CA GLN A 28 8.39 -9.91 1.05
C GLN A 28 9.22 -9.37 -0.11
N VAL A 29 8.71 -9.44 -1.35
CA VAL A 29 9.40 -8.93 -2.55
C VAL A 29 9.47 -7.41 -2.53
N LEU A 30 8.42 -6.72 -2.04
CA LEU A 30 8.44 -5.26 -1.90
C LEU A 30 9.46 -4.80 -0.87
N LEU A 31 9.58 -5.51 0.26
CA LEU A 31 10.55 -5.19 1.32
C LEU A 31 12.01 -5.40 0.88
N GLN A 32 12.26 -6.16 -0.18
CA GLN A 32 13.59 -6.33 -0.76
C GLN A 32 13.98 -5.17 -1.69
N LYS A 33 13.04 -4.33 -2.11
CA LYS A 33 13.33 -3.21 -3.03
C LYS A 33 14.04 -2.07 -2.33
N ALA A 34 14.90 -1.38 -3.07
CA ALA A 34 15.63 -0.23 -2.56
C ALA A 34 14.72 0.80 -1.88
N ASN A 35 15.16 1.27 -0.72
CA ASN A 35 14.51 2.28 0.11
C ASN A 35 13.20 1.86 0.79
N VAL A 36 12.63 0.69 0.51
CA VAL A 36 11.39 0.23 1.15
C VAL A 36 11.66 -0.19 2.60
N VAL A 37 10.80 0.24 3.50
CA VAL A 37 10.88 -0.04 4.95
C VAL A 37 9.59 -0.59 5.53
N GLY A 38 8.51 -0.66 4.76
CA GLY A 38 7.25 -1.22 5.22
C GLY A 38 6.19 -1.25 4.12
N VAL A 39 5.22 -2.16 4.29
CA VAL A 39 4.03 -2.24 3.44
C VAL A 39 2.80 -2.21 4.35
N GLY A 40 1.82 -1.37 4.02
CA GLY A 40 0.60 -1.19 4.78
C GLY A 40 -0.64 -1.18 3.88
N ILE A 41 -1.80 -1.11 4.53
CA ILE A 41 -3.09 -0.91 3.87
C ILE A 41 -3.57 0.48 4.27
N GLY A 42 -4.06 1.25 3.32
CA GLY A 42 -4.60 2.59 3.57
C GLY A 42 -5.91 2.82 2.84
N LEU A 43 -6.57 3.92 3.19
CA LEU A 43 -7.76 4.42 2.52
C LEU A 43 -7.41 5.75 1.83
N LEU A 44 -7.84 5.94 0.58
CA LEU A 44 -7.81 7.24 -0.06
C LEU A 44 -9.02 8.06 0.39
N GLU A 45 -8.79 9.13 1.14
CA GLU A 45 -9.88 9.96 1.70
C GLU A 45 -10.82 10.53 0.62
N GLN A 46 -10.30 10.84 -0.57
CA GLN A 46 -11.10 11.44 -1.65
C GLN A 46 -12.03 10.44 -2.36
N THR A 47 -11.68 9.16 -2.37
CA THR A 47 -12.38 8.14 -3.17
C THR A 47 -12.86 6.96 -2.34
N GLU A 48 -12.60 6.97 -1.03
CA GLU A 48 -12.82 5.86 -0.09
C GLU A 48 -12.26 4.52 -0.59
N GLN A 49 -11.23 4.58 -1.43
CA GLN A 49 -10.65 3.40 -2.04
C GLN A 49 -9.57 2.80 -1.14
N VAL A 50 -9.67 1.49 -0.89
CA VAL A 50 -8.65 0.73 -0.16
C VAL A 50 -7.44 0.48 -1.07
N ILE A 51 -6.25 0.82 -0.60
CA ILE A 51 -5.01 0.79 -1.38
C ILE A 51 -3.85 0.17 -0.60
N LEU A 52 -2.81 -0.25 -1.31
CA LEU A 52 -1.52 -0.59 -0.72
C LEU A 52 -0.68 0.66 -0.52
N ILE A 53 -0.10 0.78 0.68
CA ILE A 53 0.89 1.82 0.99
C ILE A 53 2.26 1.17 1.05
N VAL A 54 3.20 1.66 0.25
CA VAL A 54 4.62 1.28 0.36
C VAL A 54 5.36 2.43 1.01
N ASN A 55 5.88 2.18 2.21
CA ASN A 55 6.66 3.14 2.97
C ASN A 55 8.12 3.03 2.57
N VAL A 56 8.72 4.16 2.21
CA VAL A 56 10.13 4.27 1.86
C VAL A 56 10.84 5.26 2.76
N THR A 57 12.15 5.13 2.91
CA THR A 57 12.96 6.12 3.62
C THR A 57 12.93 7.48 2.92
N HIS A 58 13.08 7.49 1.60
CA HIS A 58 13.07 8.69 0.76
C HIS A 58 12.67 8.34 -0.68
N LYS A 59 12.28 9.36 -1.45
CA LYS A 59 11.98 9.23 -2.88
C LYS A 59 13.20 9.62 -3.71
N VAL A 60 13.41 8.92 -4.82
CA VAL A 60 14.40 9.24 -5.83
C VAL A 60 13.74 9.35 -7.21
N LYS A 61 14.44 9.89 -8.20
CA LYS A 61 13.96 9.87 -9.59
C LYS A 61 13.90 8.42 -10.08
N LEU A 62 12.86 8.10 -10.84
CA LEU A 62 12.64 6.73 -11.33
C LEU A 62 13.82 6.19 -12.17
N GLN A 63 14.48 7.08 -12.91
CA GLN A 63 15.66 6.79 -13.74
C GLN A 63 16.88 6.40 -12.91
N SER A 64 16.93 6.84 -11.64
CA SER A 64 18.00 6.53 -10.70
C SER A 64 17.78 5.22 -9.94
N LEU A 65 16.62 4.56 -10.14
CA LEU A 65 16.35 3.22 -9.60
C LEU A 65 16.64 2.15 -10.65
N ALA A 66 17.26 1.07 -10.20
CA ALA A 66 17.34 -0.17 -10.94
C ALA A 66 15.91 -0.62 -11.31
N PRO A 67 15.68 -1.18 -12.52
CA PRO A 67 14.35 -1.60 -12.95
C PRO A 67 13.60 -2.47 -11.94
N GLU A 68 14.30 -3.37 -11.28
CA GLU A 68 13.81 -4.29 -10.25
C GLU A 68 13.37 -3.59 -8.96
N ASP A 69 13.93 -2.42 -8.63
CA ASP A 69 13.56 -1.64 -7.45
C ASP A 69 12.34 -0.75 -7.68
N ARG A 70 11.89 -0.63 -8.93
CA ARG A 70 10.73 0.21 -9.25
C ARG A 70 9.47 -0.44 -8.69
N ILE A 71 8.77 0.31 -7.84
CA ILE A 71 7.48 -0.09 -7.28
C ILE A 71 6.41 0.13 -8.37
N PRO A 72 5.65 -0.92 -8.76
CA PRO A 72 4.58 -0.75 -9.74
C PRO A 72 3.45 0.11 -9.17
N ARG A 73 2.69 0.77 -10.04
CA ARG A 73 1.54 1.62 -9.63
C ARG A 73 0.35 0.80 -9.16
N GLU A 74 0.33 -0.49 -9.48
CA GLU A 74 -0.75 -1.42 -9.17
C GLU A 74 -0.19 -2.83 -8.97
N LEU A 75 -0.82 -3.60 -8.08
CA LEU A 75 -0.59 -5.03 -7.90
C LEU A 75 -1.94 -5.74 -7.88
N GLU A 76 -2.19 -6.60 -8.88
CA GLU A 76 -3.43 -7.39 -8.97
C GLU A 76 -4.72 -6.55 -8.85
N GLY A 77 -4.81 -5.43 -9.58
CA GLY A 77 -5.96 -4.53 -9.48
C GLY A 77 -5.95 -3.62 -8.25
N VAL A 78 -4.96 -3.72 -7.35
CA VAL A 78 -4.85 -2.87 -6.16
C VAL A 78 -3.91 -1.70 -6.42
N PRO A 79 -4.37 -0.44 -6.34
CA PRO A 79 -3.49 0.71 -6.47
C PRO A 79 -2.43 0.74 -5.37
N VAL A 80 -1.22 1.14 -5.74
CA VAL A 80 -0.08 1.26 -4.85
C VAL A 80 0.32 2.72 -4.71
N LYS A 81 0.44 3.20 -3.47
CA LYS A 81 0.89 4.55 -3.14
C LYS A 81 2.18 4.51 -2.35
N VAL A 82 3.20 5.22 -2.86
CA VAL A 82 4.51 5.34 -2.20
C VAL A 82 4.53 6.56 -1.28
N LYS A 83 4.80 6.33 0.01
CA LYS A 83 4.96 7.36 1.05
C LYS A 83 6.40 7.39 1.57
N ALA A 84 7.02 8.56 1.59
CA ALA A 84 8.30 8.73 2.26
C ALA A 84 8.04 9.01 3.75
N ILE A 85 8.61 8.17 4.63
CA ILE A 85 8.42 8.28 6.08
C ILE A 85 9.73 8.52 6.84
N GLY A 86 10.86 8.62 6.13
CA GLY A 86 12.17 8.67 6.76
C GLY A 86 12.62 7.32 7.30
N ARG A 87 13.63 7.30 8.16
CA ARG A 87 14.10 6.08 8.80
C ARG A 87 13.21 5.75 9.99
N PRO A 88 12.58 4.56 10.03
CA PRO A 88 11.86 4.13 11.22
C PRO A 88 12.79 4.12 12.43
N GLN A 89 12.26 4.54 13.58
CA GLN A 89 12.95 4.53 14.86
C GLN A 89 12.27 3.48 15.75
N ALA A 90 13.07 2.63 16.39
CA ALA A 90 12.56 1.77 17.45
C ALA A 90 12.28 2.64 18.67
N GLN A 91 11.08 2.52 19.24
CA GLN A 91 10.78 3.07 20.55
C GLN A 91 11.02 1.95 21.57
N LEU A 92 11.94 2.20 22.51
CA LEU A 92 12.26 1.31 23.63
C LEU A 92 11.28 1.52 24.78
#